data_AF-A0AB34JSR6-F1
#
_entry.id   AF-A0AB34JSR6-F1
#
_cell.length_a   1.000
_cell.length_b   1.000
_cell.length_c   1.000
_cell.angle_alpha   90.00
_cell.angle_beta   90.00
_cell.angle_gamma   90.00
#
_symmetry.space_group_name_H-M   'P 1'
#
loop_
_entity.id
_entity.type
_entity.pdbx_description
1 polymer ?
#
loop_
_entity_poly.entity_id
_entity_poly.type
_entity_poly.pdbx_seq_one_letter_code
_entity_poly.pdbx_strand_id
1 'polypeptide(L)'
;MARCARGLLLLGSVSCMSAENGVRVPRPLPLAAHIMRDPTGVPPPSLRSTRASLQSWQLLRGGMTTRTGWLILFRATAFELLSTAMMHKAQGFSRPLPSFLAVLFYGASFYSFNLSLRALELSVAYAVWSAVVMATLSLVGIVLFNEKATLTKAFGIGAIMFGTICLSRDMSE
;
A
#
# COMPACT_ATOMS: atom_id res chain seq x y z
N MET A 1 14.08 6.45 33.39
CA MET A 1 15.39 5.93 33.82
C MET A 1 15.61 4.56 33.22
N ALA A 2 16.75 4.40 32.54
CA ALA A 2 17.49 3.17 32.29
C ALA A 2 16.78 2.02 31.54
N ARG A 3 17.13 1.87 30.25
CA ARG A 3 17.90 0.70 29.75
C ARG A 3 18.24 0.88 28.27
N CYS A 4 19.22 1.75 28.01
CA CYS A 4 20.12 1.59 26.88
C CYS A 4 21.27 0.73 27.41
N ALA A 5 21.22 -0.59 27.21
CA ALA A 5 22.37 -1.46 27.38
C ALA A 5 22.15 -2.80 26.68
N ARG A 6 22.91 -2.96 25.58
CA ARG A 6 23.66 -4.17 25.20
C ARG A 6 22.87 -5.40 24.73
N GLY A 7 23.09 -5.72 23.45
CA GLY A 7 22.99 -7.10 22.97
C GLY A 7 22.94 -7.25 21.46
N LEU A 8 24.10 -7.16 20.79
CA LEU A 8 24.45 -7.90 19.56
C LEU A 8 23.50 -7.76 18.34
N LEU A 9 23.75 -6.88 17.38
CA LEU A 9 24.56 -7.20 16.18
C LEU A 9 24.45 -8.66 15.73
N LEU A 10 23.52 -8.93 14.82
CA LEU A 10 23.72 -9.65 13.54
C LEU A 10 22.35 -10.03 12.95
N LEU A 11 21.99 -9.37 11.84
CA LEU A 11 20.98 -9.69 10.81
C LEU A 11 19.96 -8.57 10.56
N GLY A 12 20.04 -7.99 9.37
CA GLY A 12 18.88 -7.54 8.61
C GLY A 12 18.35 -6.14 8.93
N SER A 13 18.69 -5.20 8.06
CA SER A 13 18.11 -3.86 7.92
C SER A 13 16.62 -3.91 7.53
N VAL A 14 15.76 -4.50 8.36
CA VAL A 14 14.30 -4.50 8.22
C VAL A 14 13.68 -4.40 9.61
N SER A 15 13.82 -3.24 10.25
CA SER A 15 13.03 -2.90 11.43
C SER A 15 13.00 -1.39 11.58
N CYS A 16 12.07 -0.77 10.84
CA CYS A 16 11.18 0.29 11.30
C CYS A 16 10.46 0.87 10.07
N MET A 17 9.54 0.12 9.50
CA MET A 17 8.56 0.69 8.57
C MET A 17 7.16 0.44 9.14
N SER A 18 6.68 1.47 9.82
CA SER A 18 5.26 1.82 9.98
C SER A 18 4.34 0.79 10.65
N ALA A 19 4.33 0.82 11.98
CA ALA A 19 3.12 0.54 12.75
C ALA A 19 2.41 1.88 12.99
N GLU A 20 1.48 2.26 12.10
CA GLU A 20 0.53 3.35 12.34
C GLU A 20 -0.90 2.80 12.24
N ASN A 21 -1.32 2.05 13.27
CA ASN A 21 -2.71 2.05 13.69
C ASN A 21 -2.76 2.49 15.15
N GLY A 22 -3.48 3.59 15.38
CA GLY A 22 -3.50 4.32 16.64
C GLY A 22 -2.59 5.56 16.60
N VAL A 23 -2.98 6.58 15.82
CA VAL A 23 -2.48 7.95 16.02
C VAL A 23 -2.96 8.44 17.39
N ARG A 24 -2.21 8.05 18.42
CA ARG A 24 -2.27 8.65 19.74
C ARG A 24 -1.58 10.00 19.59
N VAL A 25 -2.37 11.05 19.34
CA VAL A 25 -1.88 12.43 19.37
C VAL A 25 -1.10 12.60 20.68
N PRO A 26 0.21 12.91 20.65
CA PRO A 26 0.97 13.08 21.87
C PRO A 26 0.30 14.19 22.66
N ARG A 27 -0.12 13.89 23.90
CA ARG A 27 -0.44 14.94 24.87
C ARG A 27 0.79 15.85 24.92
N PRO A 28 0.66 17.17 24.75
CA PRO A 28 1.81 18.04 24.91
C PRO A 28 2.31 17.84 26.35
N LEU A 29 3.46 17.18 26.48
CA LEU A 29 4.20 17.21 27.73
C LEU A 29 4.48 18.68 28.08
N PRO A 30 4.57 19.04 29.36
CA PRO A 30 4.82 20.41 29.82
C PRO A 30 6.26 20.88 29.55
N LEU A 31 6.88 20.40 28.48
CA LEU A 31 8.20 20.80 27.97
C LEU A 31 8.12 22.00 27.00
N ALA A 32 6.97 22.66 26.91
CA ALA A 32 6.79 23.90 26.15
C ALA A 32 7.44 25.15 26.80
N ALA A 33 8.12 25.00 27.94
CA ALA A 33 8.64 26.16 28.68
C ALA A 33 10.04 26.62 28.27
N HIS A 34 10.82 25.85 27.48
CA HIS A 34 12.25 26.19 27.36
C HIS A 34 12.89 26.25 25.98
N ILE A 35 12.24 25.82 24.89
CA ILE A 35 12.82 25.95 23.54
C ILE A 35 11.72 26.18 22.50
N MET A 36 11.31 27.44 22.32
CA MET A 36 10.91 27.96 21.01
C MET A 36 10.84 29.49 21.05
N ARG A 37 12.02 30.11 20.91
CA ARG A 37 12.12 31.47 20.38
C ARG A 37 12.20 31.30 18.86
N ASP A 38 11.06 31.17 18.22
CA ASP A 38 10.97 31.29 16.76
C ASP A 38 11.24 32.77 16.41
N PRO A 39 12.25 33.10 15.59
CA PRO A 39 12.50 34.48 15.17
C PRO A 39 11.48 35.00 14.14
N THR A 40 10.58 34.14 13.65
CA THR A 40 9.43 34.57 12.85
C THR A 40 8.29 34.85 13.83
N GLY A 41 7.85 36.11 13.94
CA GLY A 41 6.73 36.52 14.81
C GLY A 41 5.36 36.00 14.35
N VAL A 42 5.31 34.81 13.75
CA VAL A 42 4.11 34.18 13.22
C VAL A 42 3.46 33.39 14.34
N PRO A 43 2.29 33.82 14.86
CA PRO A 43 1.58 33.03 15.86
C PRO A 43 1.17 31.67 15.26
N PRO A 44 1.19 30.58 16.05
CA PRO A 44 0.75 29.28 15.57
C PRO A 44 -0.71 29.38 15.08
N PRO A 45 -1.05 28.74 13.94
CA PRO A 45 -2.40 28.81 13.40
C PRO A 45 -3.40 28.33 14.45
N SER A 46 -4.43 29.13 14.69
CA SER A 46 -5.49 28.77 15.65
C SER A 46 -6.06 27.39 15.28
N LEU A 47 -6.30 26.53 16.27
CA LEU A 47 -6.82 25.16 16.04
C LEU A 47 -8.10 25.14 15.16
N ARG A 48 -8.82 26.26 15.11
CA ARG A 48 -10.03 26.46 14.30
C ARG A 48 -9.72 26.63 12.82
N SER A 49 -8.67 27.37 12.45
CA SER A 49 -8.25 27.54 11.04
C SER A 49 -7.60 26.26 10.50
N THR A 50 -6.85 25.54 11.34
CA THR A 50 -6.28 24.23 10.97
C THR A 50 -7.36 23.16 10.77
N ARG A 51 -8.43 23.17 11.57
CA ARG A 51 -9.57 22.25 11.37
C ARG A 51 -10.34 22.57 10.09
N ALA A 52 -10.52 23.85 9.78
CA ALA A 52 -11.19 24.30 8.56
C ALA A 52 -10.43 23.90 7.28
N SER A 53 -9.09 23.98 7.28
CA SER A 53 -8.28 23.54 6.14
C SER A 53 -8.24 22.01 6.01
N LEU A 54 -8.14 21.26 7.12
CA LEU A 54 -8.22 19.79 7.08
C LEU A 54 -9.56 19.30 6.51
N GLN A 55 -10.65 19.99 6.86
CA GLN A 55 -11.98 19.67 6.36
C GLN A 55 -12.17 20.04 4.88
N SER A 56 -11.52 21.09 4.39
CA SER A 56 -11.50 21.40 2.95
C SER A 56 -10.71 20.37 2.13
N TRP A 57 -9.63 19.81 2.69
CA TRP A 57 -8.88 18.71 2.06
C TRP A 57 -9.65 17.38 2.04
N GLN A 58 -10.58 17.17 2.97
CA GLN A 58 -11.51 16.03 2.92
C GLN A 58 -12.56 16.19 1.82
N LEU A 59 -13.06 17.40 1.58
CA LEU A 59 -14.05 17.68 0.52
C LEU A 59 -13.46 17.59 -0.90
N LEU A 60 -12.16 17.86 -1.04
CA LEU A 60 -11.43 17.73 -2.31
C LEU A 60 -11.01 16.28 -2.64
N ARG A 61 -11.04 15.37 -1.67
CA ARG A 61 -10.99 13.93 -1.95
C ARG A 61 -12.30 13.53 -2.61
N GLY A 62 -12.34 13.62 -3.95
CA GLY A 62 -13.53 13.40 -4.77
C GLY A 62 -14.33 12.18 -4.31
N GLY A 63 -15.63 12.38 -4.09
CA GLY A 63 -16.56 11.46 -3.42
C GLY A 63 -16.81 10.15 -4.14
N MET A 64 -15.78 9.35 -4.35
CA MET A 64 -15.91 7.97 -4.81
C MET A 64 -16.31 7.09 -3.63
N THR A 65 -17.37 6.30 -3.84
CA THR A 65 -17.82 5.34 -2.83
C THR A 65 -16.83 4.19 -2.68
N THR A 66 -16.76 3.60 -1.49
CA THR A 66 -15.93 2.42 -1.19
C THR A 66 -16.22 1.27 -2.16
N ARG A 67 -17.49 1.04 -2.53
CA ARG A 67 -17.89 0.02 -3.52
C ARG A 67 -17.22 0.25 -4.87
N THR A 68 -17.24 1.50 -5.35
CA THR A 68 -16.57 1.86 -6.62
C THR A 68 -15.06 1.66 -6.52
N GLY A 69 -14.44 1.97 -5.39
CA GLY A 69 -13.01 1.74 -5.15
C GLY A 69 -12.61 0.28 -5.31
N TRP A 70 -13.36 -0.64 -4.71
CA TRP A 70 -13.12 -2.09 -4.86
C TRP A 70 -13.29 -2.59 -6.29
N LEU A 71 -14.29 -2.09 -7.04
CA LEU A 71 -14.48 -2.43 -8.45
C LEU A 71 -13.32 -1.96 -9.33
N ILE A 72 -12.81 -0.75 -9.07
CA ILE A 72 -11.63 -0.21 -9.76
C ILE A 72 -10.38 -1.05 -9.43
N LEU A 73 -10.21 -1.47 -8.17
CA LEU A 73 -9.10 -2.33 -7.74
C LEU A 73 -9.12 -3.69 -8.46
N PHE A 74 -10.29 -4.30 -8.60
CA PHE A 74 -10.43 -5.56 -9.33
C PHE A 74 -10.08 -5.40 -10.82
N ARG A 75 -10.55 -4.31 -11.45
CA ARG A 75 -10.18 -3.97 -12.83
C ARG A 75 -8.68 -3.72 -12.99
N ALA A 76 -8.04 -3.04 -12.04
CA ALA A 76 -6.60 -2.82 -12.04
C ALA A 76 -5.86 -4.17 -12.05
N THR A 77 -6.25 -5.08 -11.17
CA THR A 77 -5.66 -6.43 -11.08
C THR A 77 -5.80 -7.22 -12.38
N ALA A 78 -6.93 -7.11 -13.09
CA ALA A 78 -7.11 -7.77 -14.39
C ALA A 78 -6.13 -7.23 -15.46
N PHE A 79 -5.90 -5.90 -15.49
CA PHE A 79 -4.92 -5.31 -16.39
C PHE A 79 -3.48 -5.69 -16.03
N GLU A 80 -3.16 -5.77 -14.74
CA GLU A 80 -1.87 -6.26 -14.23
C GLU A 80 -1.58 -7.66 -14.78
N LEU A 81 -2.54 -8.57 -14.66
CA LEU A 81 -2.41 -9.96 -15.11
C LEU A 81 -2.21 -10.05 -16.62
N LEU A 82 -2.94 -9.23 -17.39
CA LEU A 82 -2.77 -9.17 -18.84
C LEU A 82 -1.37 -8.64 -19.20
N SER A 83 -0.88 -7.63 -18.48
CA SER A 83 0.49 -7.13 -18.63
C SER A 83 1.52 -8.23 -18.35
N THR A 84 1.39 -8.96 -17.23
CA THR A 84 2.34 -10.03 -16.90
C THR A 84 2.32 -11.16 -17.92
N ALA A 85 1.14 -11.51 -18.46
CA ALA A 85 1.01 -12.49 -19.53
C ALA A 85 1.72 -12.03 -20.82
N MET A 86 1.60 -10.76 -21.19
CA MET A 86 2.33 -10.19 -22.34
C MET A 86 3.84 -10.14 -22.08
N MET A 87 4.27 -9.85 -20.86
CA MET A 87 5.67 -9.82 -20.46
C MET A 87 6.34 -11.19 -20.61
N HIS A 88 5.64 -12.26 -20.24
CA HIS A 88 6.11 -13.63 -20.50
C HIS A 88 6.25 -13.90 -22.01
N LYS A 89 5.31 -13.46 -22.84
CA LYS A 89 5.39 -13.59 -24.30
C LYS A 89 6.46 -12.72 -24.95
N ALA A 90 6.91 -11.66 -24.29
CA ALA A 90 7.92 -10.73 -24.81
C ALA A 90 9.33 -11.33 -24.84
N GLN A 91 9.57 -12.52 -24.25
CA GLN A 91 10.87 -13.22 -24.25
C GLN A 91 12.03 -12.27 -23.88
N GLY A 92 11.91 -11.57 -22.76
CA GLY A 92 12.94 -10.63 -22.30
C GLY A 92 13.07 -9.36 -23.15
N PHE A 93 11.96 -8.85 -23.67
CA PHE A 93 11.87 -7.66 -24.54
C PHE A 93 12.40 -7.83 -25.97
N SER A 94 12.59 -9.07 -26.42
CA SER A 94 13.04 -9.38 -27.79
C SER A 94 11.97 -9.05 -28.85
N ARG A 95 10.69 -8.99 -28.47
CA ARG A 95 9.57 -8.68 -29.36
C ARG A 95 8.94 -7.32 -29.02
N PRO A 96 9.02 -6.31 -29.91
CA PRO A 96 8.63 -4.94 -29.57
C PRO A 96 7.14 -4.77 -29.31
N LEU A 97 6.29 -5.53 -30.02
CA LEU A 97 4.84 -5.43 -29.91
C LEU A 97 4.30 -5.89 -28.54
N PRO A 98 4.58 -7.12 -28.05
CA PRO A 98 4.17 -7.54 -26.71
C PRO A 98 4.85 -6.73 -25.60
N SER A 99 6.08 -6.23 -25.80
CA SER A 99 6.75 -5.35 -24.85
C SER A 99 6.03 -4.01 -24.67
N PHE A 100 5.64 -3.38 -25.77
CA PHE A 100 4.88 -2.12 -25.71
C PHE A 100 3.52 -2.31 -25.02
N LEU A 101 2.79 -3.38 -25.39
CA LEU A 101 1.51 -3.71 -24.76
C LEU A 101 1.67 -4.00 -23.26
N ALA A 102 2.72 -4.71 -22.85
CA ALA A 102 2.98 -4.98 -21.43
C ALA A 102 3.14 -3.69 -20.62
N VAL A 103 3.96 -2.75 -21.11
CA VAL A 103 4.16 -1.44 -20.44
C VAL A 103 2.87 -0.62 -20.42
N LEU A 104 2.11 -0.62 -21.52
CA LEU A 104 0.85 0.12 -21.61
C LEU A 104 -0.18 -0.40 -20.61
N PHE A 105 -0.38 -1.72 -20.54
CA PHE A 105 -1.32 -2.32 -19.59
C PHE A 105 -0.85 -2.18 -18.14
N TYR A 106 0.47 -2.25 -17.90
CA TYR A 106 1.02 -2.00 -16.56
C TYR A 106 0.75 -0.57 -16.09
N GLY A 107 0.99 0.41 -16.96
CA GLY A 107 0.68 1.82 -16.68
C GLY A 107 -0.82 2.04 -16.42
N ALA A 108 -1.69 1.42 -17.22
CA ALA A 108 -3.14 1.50 -17.03
C ALA A 108 -3.61 0.82 -15.72
N SER A 109 -3.00 -0.31 -15.35
CA SER A 109 -3.23 -1.00 -14.09
C SER A 109 -2.86 -0.11 -12.91
N PHE A 110 -1.63 0.42 -12.89
CA PHE A 110 -1.14 1.24 -11.79
C PHE A 110 -1.92 2.55 -11.66
N TYR A 111 -2.33 3.16 -12.78
CA TYR A 111 -3.21 4.33 -12.76
C TYR A 111 -4.57 4.00 -12.12
N SER A 112 -5.17 2.87 -12.49
CA SER A 112 -6.44 2.41 -11.91
C SER A 112 -6.30 2.09 -10.42
N PHE A 113 -5.20 1.44 -10.01
CA PHE A 113 -4.87 1.21 -8.61
C PHE A 113 -4.78 2.53 -7.84
N ASN A 114 -4.04 3.51 -8.37
CA ASN A 114 -3.91 4.82 -7.74
C ASN A 114 -5.27 5.53 -7.60
N LEU A 115 -6.15 5.38 -8.59
CA LEU A 115 -7.51 5.90 -8.51
C LEU A 115 -8.32 5.26 -7.36
N SER A 116 -8.13 3.96 -7.10
CA SER A 116 -8.80 3.27 -5.98
C SER A 116 -8.42 3.83 -4.60
N LEU A 117 -7.21 4.39 -4.47
CA LEU A 117 -6.68 4.98 -3.22
C LEU A 117 -7.41 6.26 -2.80
N ARG A 118 -8.22 6.84 -3.69
CA ARG A 118 -9.09 7.97 -3.31
C ARG A 118 -10.29 7.51 -2.45
N ALA A 119 -10.66 6.23 -2.53
CA ALA A 119 -11.80 5.65 -1.81
C ALA A 119 -11.39 4.64 -0.71
N LEU A 120 -10.19 4.08 -0.77
CA LEU A 120 -9.66 3.08 0.16
C LEU A 120 -8.41 3.60 0.87
N GLU A 121 -8.17 3.13 2.10
CA GLU A 121 -6.89 3.40 2.76
C GLU A 121 -5.73 2.74 2.02
N LEU A 122 -4.60 3.47 1.95
CA LEU A 122 -3.40 3.06 1.21
C LEU A 122 -2.86 1.70 1.68
N SER A 123 -2.83 1.48 3.00
CA SER A 123 -2.34 0.23 3.63
C SER A 123 -3.15 -0.98 3.18
N VAL A 124 -4.48 -0.89 3.28
CA VAL A 124 -5.38 -1.99 2.94
C VAL A 124 -5.43 -2.23 1.43
N ALA A 125 -5.52 -1.17 0.63
CA ALA A 125 -5.56 -1.29 -0.82
C ALA A 125 -4.31 -2.01 -1.36
N TYR A 126 -3.12 -1.63 -0.87
CA TYR A 126 -1.86 -2.25 -1.30
C TYR A 126 -1.74 -3.72 -0.83
N ALA A 127 -2.17 -4.02 0.40
CA ALA A 127 -2.16 -5.38 0.94
C ALA A 127 -3.10 -6.32 0.16
N VAL A 128 -4.31 -5.86 -0.17
CA VAL A 128 -5.27 -6.65 -0.94
C VAL A 128 -4.83 -6.81 -2.39
N TRP A 129 -4.42 -5.72 -3.03
CA TRP A 129 -3.94 -5.77 -4.41
C TRP A 129 -2.76 -6.73 -4.57
N SER A 130 -1.75 -6.63 -3.71
CA SER A 130 -0.57 -7.51 -3.75
C SER A 130 -0.96 -8.98 -3.53
N ALA A 131 -1.84 -9.27 -2.56
CA ALA A 131 -2.27 -10.65 -2.29
C ALA A 131 -3.05 -11.26 -3.46
N VAL A 132 -3.96 -10.50 -4.08
CA VAL A 132 -4.77 -10.98 -5.22
C VAL A 132 -3.88 -11.19 -6.45
N VAL A 133 -2.97 -10.26 -6.74
CA VAL A 133 -2.02 -10.40 -7.85
C VAL A 133 -1.15 -11.63 -7.65
N MET A 134 -0.55 -11.84 -6.47
CA MET A 134 0.30 -13.00 -6.21
C MET A 134 -0.44 -14.34 -6.29
N ALA A 135 -1.64 -14.43 -5.71
CA ALA A 135 -2.45 -15.64 -5.78
C ALA A 135 -2.84 -15.99 -7.22
N THR A 136 -3.30 -14.99 -7.97
CA THR A 136 -3.71 -15.20 -9.36
C THR A 136 -2.52 -15.49 -10.27
N LEU A 137 -1.39 -14.82 -10.05
CA LEU A 137 -0.18 -15.04 -10.84
C LEU A 137 0.40 -16.44 -10.62
N SER A 138 0.34 -16.95 -9.39
CA SER A 138 0.70 -18.34 -9.11
C SER A 138 -0.23 -19.33 -9.81
N LEU A 139 -1.54 -19.06 -9.84
CA LEU A 139 -2.50 -19.92 -10.54
C LEU A 139 -2.25 -19.90 -12.06
N VAL A 140 -2.04 -18.70 -12.61
CA VAL A 140 -1.63 -18.49 -14.01
C VAL A 140 -0.34 -19.22 -14.31
N GLY A 141 0.66 -19.19 -13.42
CA GLY A 141 1.92 -19.90 -13.61
C GLY A 141 1.76 -21.42 -13.71
N ILE A 142 0.86 -22.00 -12.90
CA ILE A 142 0.56 -23.43 -12.96
C ILE A 142 -0.19 -23.77 -14.25
N VAL A 143 -1.20 -22.99 -14.63
CA VAL A 143 -2.08 -23.30 -15.77
C VAL A 143 -1.45 -22.98 -17.12
N LEU A 144 -0.87 -21.77 -17.28
CA LEU A 144 -0.32 -21.28 -18.55
C LEU A 144 1.15 -21.63 -18.75
N PHE A 145 1.94 -21.71 -17.68
CA PHE A 145 3.39 -21.97 -17.78
C PHE A 145 3.78 -23.37 -17.30
N ASN A 146 2.81 -24.19 -16.90
CA ASN A 146 3.02 -25.57 -16.44
C ASN A 146 4.07 -25.65 -15.31
N GLU A 147 4.11 -24.62 -14.46
CA GLU A 147 5.02 -24.58 -13.32
C GLU A 147 4.61 -25.62 -12.28
N LYS A 148 5.62 -26.24 -11.65
CA LYS A 148 5.38 -27.18 -10.53
C LYS A 148 4.71 -26.44 -9.37
N ALA A 149 3.51 -26.87 -9.02
CA ALA A 149 2.82 -26.47 -7.80
C ALA A 149 3.51 -27.13 -6.60
N THR A 150 4.40 -26.42 -5.93
CA THR A 150 5.02 -26.89 -4.70
C THR A 150 4.17 -26.53 -3.49
N LEU A 151 4.11 -27.42 -2.50
CA LEU A 151 3.41 -27.16 -1.23
C LEU A 151 3.96 -25.89 -0.54
N THR A 152 5.24 -25.60 -0.71
CA THR A 152 5.88 -24.38 -0.20
C THR A 152 5.31 -23.10 -0.83
N LYS A 153 5.05 -23.08 -2.16
CA LYS A 153 4.39 -21.94 -2.82
C LYS A 153 2.99 -21.72 -2.28
N ALA A 154 2.22 -22.80 -2.12
CA ALA A 154 0.88 -22.73 -1.57
C ALA A 154 0.86 -22.20 -0.13
N PHE A 155 1.78 -22.67 0.72
CA PHE A 155 1.91 -22.18 2.10
C PHE A 155 2.28 -20.70 2.17
N GLY A 156 3.20 -20.24 1.33
CA GLY A 156 3.59 -18.82 1.25
C GLY A 156 2.42 -17.91 0.84
N ILE A 157 1.67 -18.30 -0.19
CA ILE A 157 0.48 -17.55 -0.64
C ILE A 157 -0.59 -17.55 0.45
N GLY A 158 -0.80 -18.68 1.12
CA GLY A 158 -1.72 -18.78 2.26
C GLY A 158 -1.35 -17.83 3.40
N ALA A 159 -0.06 -17.73 3.75
CA ALA A 159 0.41 -16.81 4.77
C ALA A 159 0.21 -15.33 4.38
N ILE A 160 0.44 -14.97 3.12
CA ILE A 160 0.17 -13.61 2.60
C ILE A 160 -1.32 -13.29 2.70
N MET A 161 -2.19 -14.19 2.24
CA MET A 161 -3.65 -14.01 2.32
C MET A 161 -4.11 -13.85 3.77
N PHE A 162 -3.58 -14.65 4.69
CA PHE A 162 -3.89 -14.53 6.11
C PHE A 162 -3.51 -13.15 6.67
N GLY A 163 -2.30 -12.66 6.37
CA GLY A 163 -1.85 -11.33 6.77
C GLY A 163 -2.75 -10.21 6.24
N THR A 164 -3.15 -10.29 4.97
CA THR A 164 -4.06 -9.31 4.35
C THR A 164 -5.44 -9.30 5.00
N ILE A 165 -6.00 -10.47 5.35
CA ILE A 165 -7.30 -10.57 6.02
C ILE A 165 -7.22 -9.94 7.43
N CYS A 166 -6.15 -10.20 8.17
CA CYS A 166 -5.92 -9.60 9.48
C CYS A 166 -5.85 -8.07 9.39
N LEU A 167 -5.11 -7.53 8.43
CA LEU A 167 -5.03 -6.08 8.22
C LEU A 167 -6.38 -5.48 7.83
N SER A 168 -7.14 -6.18 6.99
CA SER A 168 -8.46 -5.72 6.57
C SER A 168 -9.50 -5.74 7.70
N ARG A 169 -9.33 -6.60 8.72
CA ARG A 169 -10.23 -6.65 9.89
C ARG A 169 -10.06 -5.43 10.78
N ASP A 170 -8.83 -4.95 10.95
CA ASP A 170 -8.52 -3.79 11.79
C ASP A 170 -9.15 -2.50 11.25
N MET A 171 -9.31 -2.38 9.93
CA MET A 171 -10.02 -1.25 9.30
C MET A 171 -11.55 -1.28 9.52
N SER A 172 -12.13 -2.40 9.97
CA SER A 172 -13.58 -2.56 10.15
C SER A 172 -14.10 -2.22 11.55
N GLU A 173 -13.20 -1.93 12.50
CA GLU A 173 -13.51 -1.45 13.86
C GLU A 173 -13.26 0.06 14.00
#